data_AF-A0A0N7MM48-F1
#
_entry.id   AF-A0A0N7MM48-F1
#
_cell.length_a   1.000
_cell.length_b   1.000
_cell.length_c   1.000
_cell.angle_alpha   90.00
_cell.angle_beta   90.00
_cell.angle_gamma   90.00
#
_symmetry.space_group_name_H-M   'P 1'
#
loop_
_entity.id
_entity.type
_entity.pdbx_description
1 polymer ?
#
loop_
_entity_poly.entity_id
_entity_poly.type
_entity_poly.pdbx_seq_one_letter_code
_entity_poly.pdbx_strand_id
1 'polypeptide(L)'
;MLSSSNFSALAPALIFSTYQESHFSIENANGEVAIVSFVPNYSGHVESDAAVSRTNATFDEGVSWSKLCLEDPENELGCSGEETEACSLHVLHAIRSMSSHRQESTSGLSAFVGYVVKKIDEVNMLSKHMTFASKNGGKSWQKLLDFPAKLAVGGSCEVILAFPDTRHPNSAPLFYSIDQGTTWSELMLQESARHYRIFATSTDDSSSVFGGFCYSPERPFANFYILDFSESAQQEEPLDHHSNYLMGAEVGHQGSLQRRLARPHGFINWLVKSFNQMLLG
;
A
#
# COMPACT_ATOMS: atom_id res chain seq x y z
N MET A 1 7.71 -8.51 -23.73
CA MET A 1 7.98 -9.18 -25.03
C MET A 1 8.87 -10.38 -24.76
N LEU A 2 8.66 -11.49 -25.45
CA LEU A 2 9.53 -12.67 -25.35
C LEU A 2 10.58 -12.63 -26.46
N SER A 3 11.84 -12.88 -26.13
CA SER A 3 12.94 -12.95 -27.10
C SER A 3 13.57 -14.32 -27.10
N SER A 4 14.00 -14.79 -28.28
CA SER A 4 14.98 -15.87 -28.35
C SER A 4 16.28 -15.46 -27.64
N SER A 5 17.06 -16.43 -27.16
CA SER A 5 18.31 -16.19 -26.40
C SER A 5 19.38 -15.42 -27.18
N ASN A 6 19.29 -15.39 -28.50
CA ASN A 6 20.16 -14.62 -29.39
C ASN A 6 19.48 -13.35 -29.94
N PHE A 7 18.30 -12.99 -29.43
CA PHE A 7 17.50 -11.83 -29.84
C PHE A 7 17.15 -11.80 -31.34
N SER A 8 17.22 -12.93 -32.05
CA SER A 8 16.93 -13.00 -33.50
C SER A 8 15.45 -13.01 -33.83
N ALA A 9 14.61 -13.28 -32.83
CA ALA A 9 13.16 -13.35 -32.93
C ALA A 9 12.51 -12.75 -31.68
N LEU A 10 11.43 -12.02 -31.90
CA LEU A 10 10.60 -11.40 -30.87
C LEU A 10 9.14 -11.83 -31.06
N ALA A 11 8.46 -12.12 -29.95
CA ALA A 11 7.04 -12.40 -29.91
C ALA A 11 6.35 -11.58 -28.80
N PRO A 12 5.09 -11.17 -28.97
CA PRO A 12 4.32 -10.58 -27.88
C PRO A 12 4.10 -11.63 -26.78
N ALA A 13 4.30 -11.23 -25.52
CA ALA A 13 3.99 -12.08 -24.35
C ALA A 13 2.50 -12.06 -24.03
N LEU A 14 1.86 -10.90 -24.24
CA LEU A 14 0.43 -10.65 -24.12
C LEU A 14 0.02 -9.67 -25.23
N ILE A 15 -1.23 -9.77 -25.68
CA ILE A 15 -1.81 -8.88 -26.69
C ILE A 15 -3.08 -8.27 -26.09
N PHE A 16 -3.17 -6.94 -26.09
CA PHE A 16 -4.33 -6.19 -25.63
C PHE A 16 -5.07 -5.52 -26.81
N SER A 17 -6.36 -5.27 -26.63
CA SER A 17 -7.21 -4.69 -27.68
C SER A 17 -7.19 -3.17 -27.74
N THR A 18 -6.60 -2.47 -26.76
CA THR A 18 -6.58 -0.99 -26.72
C THR A 18 -5.29 -0.43 -26.09
N TYR A 19 -5.07 0.88 -26.24
CA TYR A 19 -3.77 1.56 -26.06
C TYR A 19 -3.49 2.16 -24.66
N GLN A 20 -4.34 1.95 -23.65
CA GLN A 20 -4.07 2.46 -22.28
C GLN A 20 -3.75 1.30 -21.32
N GLU A 21 -2.46 1.12 -21.06
CA GLU A 21 -1.94 0.02 -20.23
C GLU A 21 -1.46 0.57 -18.87
N SER A 22 -1.72 -0.16 -17.78
CA SER A 22 -1.17 0.12 -16.45
C SER A 22 -0.40 -1.10 -15.95
N HIS A 23 0.92 -1.09 -16.13
CA HIS A 23 1.78 -2.20 -15.72
C HIS A 23 2.27 -2.02 -14.28
N PHE A 24 2.31 -3.11 -13.51
CA PHE A 24 3.01 -3.12 -12.23
C PHE A 24 3.65 -4.51 -12.00
N SER A 25 4.97 -4.54 -11.88
CA SER A 25 5.68 -5.77 -11.50
C SER A 25 5.68 -5.93 -9.98
N ILE A 26 5.68 -7.18 -9.54
CA ILE A 26 5.94 -7.58 -8.16
C ILE A 26 7.12 -8.52 -8.19
N GLU A 27 8.16 -8.25 -7.42
CA GLU A 27 9.27 -9.19 -7.29
C GLU A 27 8.99 -10.12 -6.10
N ASN A 28 9.23 -11.43 -6.25
CA ASN A 28 9.07 -12.38 -5.17
C ASN A 28 10.34 -13.21 -4.94
N ALA A 29 10.38 -13.95 -3.83
CA ALA A 29 11.55 -14.74 -3.41
C ALA A 29 11.97 -15.87 -4.37
N ASN A 30 11.13 -16.22 -5.35
CA ASN A 30 11.39 -17.27 -6.36
C ASN A 30 11.65 -16.69 -7.76
N GLY A 31 11.68 -15.37 -7.92
CA GLY A 31 11.83 -14.68 -9.21
C GLY A 31 10.88 -13.49 -9.37
N GLU A 32 10.93 -12.82 -10.52
CA GLU A 32 10.01 -11.72 -10.82
C GLU A 32 8.62 -12.25 -11.18
N VAL A 33 7.58 -11.75 -10.51
CA VAL A 33 6.17 -11.94 -10.89
C VAL A 33 5.72 -10.69 -11.65
N ALA A 34 5.50 -10.84 -12.94
CA ALA A 34 4.89 -9.76 -13.70
C ALA A 34 3.38 -9.83 -13.56
N ILE A 35 2.77 -8.79 -12.99
CA ILE A 35 1.34 -8.55 -13.09
C ILE A 35 1.10 -7.47 -14.14
N VAL A 36 0.26 -7.79 -15.11
CA VAL A 36 -0.09 -6.85 -16.17
C VAL A 36 -1.57 -6.57 -16.07
N SER A 37 -1.89 -5.32 -15.79
CA SER A 37 -3.27 -4.82 -15.80
C SER A 37 -3.50 -3.92 -17.00
N PHE A 38 -4.59 -4.20 -17.70
CA PHE A 38 -5.20 -3.28 -18.63
C PHE A 38 -6.35 -2.59 -17.89
N VAL A 39 -6.33 -1.27 -17.78
CA VAL A 39 -7.39 -0.49 -17.14
C VAL A 39 -8.05 0.41 -18.19
N PRO A 40 -9.24 0.06 -18.69
CA PRO A 40 -9.95 0.90 -19.63
C PRO A 40 -10.37 2.21 -18.95
N ASN A 41 -10.33 3.30 -19.70
CA ASN A 41 -10.78 4.61 -19.22
C ASN A 41 -12.31 4.62 -19.19
N TYR A 42 -12.92 4.20 -18.07
CA TYR A 42 -14.37 4.20 -17.96
C TYR A 42 -14.89 4.72 -16.62
N SER A 43 -15.91 5.55 -16.73
CA SER A 43 -16.76 6.02 -15.64
C SER A 43 -18.19 5.55 -15.91
N GLY A 44 -18.65 4.47 -15.26
CA GLY A 44 -20.05 4.03 -15.32
C GLY A 44 -20.28 2.53 -15.56
N HIS A 45 -21.55 2.17 -15.77
CA HIS A 45 -22.00 0.80 -16.06
C HIS A 45 -21.38 0.28 -17.36
N VAL A 46 -20.87 -0.96 -17.32
CA VAL A 46 -20.18 -1.60 -18.43
C VAL A 46 -21.04 -2.74 -18.96
N GLU A 47 -21.68 -2.52 -20.11
CA GLU A 47 -22.49 -3.54 -20.82
C GLU A 47 -21.64 -4.46 -21.71
N SER A 48 -20.34 -4.19 -21.88
CA SER A 48 -19.45 -4.95 -22.78
C SER A 48 -18.19 -5.43 -22.07
N ASP A 49 -17.85 -6.72 -22.22
CA ASP A 49 -16.60 -7.34 -21.75
C ASP A 49 -15.33 -6.60 -22.25
N ALA A 50 -15.42 -5.83 -23.33
CA ALA A 50 -14.31 -5.04 -23.86
C ALA A 50 -13.95 -3.82 -22.99
N ALA A 51 -14.86 -3.39 -22.10
CA ALA A 51 -14.70 -2.21 -21.25
C ALA A 51 -14.45 -2.55 -19.77
N VAL A 52 -14.24 -3.83 -19.45
CA VAL A 52 -13.74 -4.27 -18.14
C VAL A 52 -12.22 -4.36 -18.18
N SER A 53 -11.54 -3.97 -17.09
CA SER A 53 -10.10 -4.21 -16.96
C SER A 53 -9.76 -5.68 -17.13
N ARG A 54 -8.51 -5.97 -17.47
CA ARG A 54 -8.00 -7.35 -17.47
C ARG A 54 -6.68 -7.38 -16.76
N THR A 55 -6.62 -8.14 -15.67
CA THR A 55 -5.41 -8.31 -14.88
C THR A 55 -4.96 -9.76 -14.95
N ASN A 56 -3.77 -9.99 -15.46
CA ASN A 56 -3.14 -11.30 -15.53
C ASN A 56 -1.77 -11.28 -14.84
N ALA A 57 -1.40 -12.40 -14.22
CA ALA A 57 -0.10 -12.63 -13.63
C ALA A 57 0.62 -13.81 -14.31
N THR A 58 1.94 -13.73 -14.36
CA THR A 58 2.84 -14.82 -14.74
C THR A 58 3.83 -15.10 -13.62
N PHE A 59 4.15 -16.38 -13.43
CA PHE A 59 5.11 -16.87 -12.43
C PHE A 59 6.25 -17.67 -13.09
N ASP A 60 6.32 -17.64 -14.41
CA ASP A 60 7.23 -18.43 -15.25
C ASP A 60 7.78 -17.57 -16.40
N GLU A 61 8.14 -16.32 -16.08
CA GLU A 61 8.79 -15.37 -17.01
C GLU A 61 7.97 -15.10 -18.30
N GLY A 62 6.64 -15.16 -18.19
CA GLY A 62 5.71 -14.88 -19.28
C GLY A 62 5.39 -16.09 -20.18
N VAL A 63 5.80 -17.30 -19.80
CA VAL A 63 5.45 -18.55 -20.52
C VAL A 63 3.95 -18.86 -20.37
N SER A 64 3.39 -18.67 -19.17
CA SER A 64 1.97 -18.81 -18.90
C SER A 64 1.40 -17.62 -18.14
N TRP A 65 0.10 -17.38 -18.33
CA TRP A 65 -0.63 -16.25 -17.75
C TRP A 65 -1.94 -16.74 -17.17
N SER A 66 -2.28 -16.24 -15.99
CA SER A 66 -3.51 -16.58 -15.28
C SER A 66 -4.15 -15.32 -14.67
N LYS A 67 -5.45 -15.38 -14.39
CA LYS A 67 -6.12 -14.34 -13.59
C LYS A 67 -5.60 -14.41 -12.15
N LEU A 68 -5.72 -13.30 -11.42
CA LEU A 68 -5.35 -13.27 -10.01
C LEU A 68 -6.25 -14.20 -9.18
N CYS A 69 -5.63 -15.02 -8.33
CA CYS A 69 -6.34 -15.84 -7.36
C CYS A 69 -6.78 -14.98 -6.16
N LEU A 70 -8.08 -14.75 -6.02
CA LEU A 70 -8.69 -14.06 -4.88
C LEU A 70 -9.14 -15.09 -3.86
N GLU A 71 -8.62 -14.98 -2.65
CA GLU A 71 -9.09 -15.70 -1.46
C GLU A 71 -10.05 -14.79 -0.68
N ASP A 72 -11.28 -15.25 -0.50
CA ASP A 72 -12.35 -14.56 0.24
C ASP A 72 -12.90 -15.50 1.33
N PRO A 73 -12.11 -15.79 2.38
CA PRO A 73 -12.45 -16.81 3.38
C PRO A 73 -13.74 -16.50 4.16
N GLU A 74 -14.07 -15.21 4.31
CA GLU A 74 -15.28 -14.75 4.98
C GLU A 74 -16.47 -14.61 4.02
N ASN A 75 -16.26 -14.89 2.73
CA ASN A 75 -17.26 -14.80 1.67
C ASN A 75 -17.94 -13.41 1.59
N GLU A 76 -17.25 -12.35 1.99
CA GLU A 76 -17.76 -10.97 1.97
C GLU A 76 -17.84 -10.45 0.54
N LEU A 77 -16.84 -10.82 -0.27
CA LEU A 77 -16.77 -10.52 -1.68
C LEU A 77 -17.54 -11.54 -2.49
N GLY A 78 -18.13 -12.58 -1.90
CA GLY A 78 -18.94 -13.61 -2.56
C GLY A 78 -18.22 -14.28 -3.73
N CYS A 79 -16.93 -14.56 -3.57
CA CYS A 79 -16.07 -15.17 -4.57
C CYS A 79 -15.39 -16.41 -4.00
N SER A 80 -15.30 -17.48 -4.79
CA SER A 80 -14.45 -18.62 -4.45
C SER A 80 -13.16 -18.57 -5.26
N GLY A 81 -12.04 -18.97 -4.67
CA GLY A 81 -10.73 -18.96 -5.35
C GLY A 81 -10.65 -19.91 -6.56
N GLU A 82 -11.62 -20.81 -6.70
CA GLU A 82 -11.71 -21.79 -7.80
C GLU A 82 -12.48 -21.25 -9.02
N GLU A 83 -13.28 -20.20 -8.87
CA GLU A 83 -14.18 -19.69 -9.92
C GLU A 83 -13.65 -18.41 -10.59
N THR A 84 -12.44 -18.46 -11.15
CA THR A 84 -11.78 -17.29 -11.77
C THR A 84 -12.53 -16.69 -12.97
N GLU A 85 -13.45 -17.44 -13.58
CA GLU A 85 -14.31 -16.96 -14.68
C GLU A 85 -15.56 -16.22 -14.21
N ALA A 86 -16.14 -16.61 -13.08
CA ALA A 86 -17.30 -15.96 -12.49
C ALA A 86 -16.89 -14.80 -11.58
N CYS A 87 -15.71 -14.85 -10.97
CA CYS A 87 -15.16 -13.79 -10.15
C CYS A 87 -13.69 -13.53 -10.49
N SER A 88 -13.36 -12.28 -10.81
CA SER A 88 -12.00 -11.89 -11.16
C SER A 88 -11.57 -10.63 -10.41
N LEU A 89 -10.35 -10.65 -9.90
CA LEU A 89 -9.72 -9.52 -9.22
C LEU A 89 -8.92 -8.68 -10.22
N HIS A 90 -9.18 -7.38 -10.21
CA HIS A 90 -8.58 -6.42 -11.13
C HIS A 90 -7.83 -5.34 -10.40
N VAL A 91 -6.67 -4.98 -10.94
CA VAL A 91 -5.83 -3.92 -10.36
C VAL A 91 -6.15 -2.60 -11.03
N LEU A 92 -6.44 -1.60 -10.20
CA LEU A 92 -6.57 -0.21 -10.62
C LEU A 92 -5.20 0.46 -10.65
N HIS A 93 -4.45 0.38 -9.55
CA HIS A 93 -3.07 0.85 -9.47
C HIS A 93 -2.32 0.17 -8.32
N ALA A 94 -1.02 -0.04 -8.51
CA ALA A 94 -0.16 -0.58 -7.47
C ALA A 94 0.10 0.44 -6.36
N ILE A 95 0.18 -0.04 -5.12
CA ILE A 95 0.63 0.76 -4.00
C ILE A 95 2.15 0.71 -4.02
N ARG A 96 2.78 1.77 -4.54
CA ARG A 96 4.22 1.90 -4.50
C ARG A 96 4.64 2.18 -3.06
N SER A 97 5.39 1.26 -2.44
CA SER A 97 6.10 1.58 -1.20
C SER A 97 7.06 2.72 -1.52
N MET A 98 6.82 3.87 -0.92
CA MET A 98 7.54 5.11 -1.24
C MET A 98 8.89 5.21 -0.52
N SER A 99 9.43 4.08 0.00
CA SER A 99 10.66 4.02 0.80
C SER A 99 11.93 4.20 -0.05
N SER A 100 11.96 3.90 -1.35
CA SER A 100 12.94 4.44 -2.28
C SER A 100 12.64 4.00 -3.71
N HIS A 101 13.10 4.76 -4.70
CA HIS A 101 13.01 4.43 -6.12
C HIS A 101 13.81 3.18 -6.56
N ARG A 102 14.35 2.36 -5.65
CA ARG A 102 15.38 1.35 -6.02
C ARG A 102 15.49 0.10 -5.15
N GLN A 103 14.69 -0.10 -4.11
CA GLN A 103 14.78 -1.34 -3.34
C GLN A 103 13.44 -2.03 -3.30
N GLU A 104 13.44 -3.23 -3.88
CA GLU A 104 12.56 -4.34 -3.55
C GLU A 104 12.28 -4.30 -2.06
N SER A 105 11.00 -4.17 -1.71
CA SER A 105 10.58 -4.37 -0.34
C SER A 105 11.03 -5.78 0.03
N THR A 106 11.95 -5.89 1.00
CA THR A 106 12.25 -7.15 1.69
C THR A 106 11.00 -7.69 2.39
N SER A 107 9.99 -6.84 2.53
CA SER A 107 8.69 -7.21 3.03
C SER A 107 8.00 -8.15 2.03
N GLY A 108 7.67 -9.36 2.48
CA GLY A 108 6.89 -10.34 1.72
C GLY A 108 5.44 -9.91 1.40
N LEU A 109 5.07 -8.67 1.74
CA LEU A 109 3.77 -8.08 1.48
C LEU A 109 3.78 -7.26 0.18
N SER A 110 2.97 -7.68 -0.78
CA SER A 110 2.65 -6.88 -1.97
C SER A 110 1.23 -6.38 -1.88
N ALA A 111 0.97 -5.13 -2.27
CA ALA A 111 -0.37 -4.55 -2.16
C ALA A 111 -0.73 -3.66 -3.36
N PHE A 112 -2.02 -3.62 -3.67
CA PHE A 112 -2.56 -2.73 -4.69
C PHE A 112 -3.97 -2.26 -4.35
N VAL A 113 -4.39 -1.18 -5.00
CA VAL A 113 -5.80 -0.78 -5.04
C VAL A 113 -6.45 -1.43 -6.25
N GLY A 114 -7.60 -2.06 -6.05
CA GLY A 114 -8.30 -2.82 -7.08
C GLY A 114 -9.77 -2.98 -6.80
N TYR A 115 -10.42 -3.80 -7.61
CA TYR A 115 -11.84 -4.14 -7.47
C TYR A 115 -12.12 -5.53 -8.02
N VAL A 116 -13.25 -6.09 -7.60
CA VAL A 116 -13.73 -7.39 -8.04
C VAL A 116 -14.77 -7.21 -9.13
N VAL A 117 -14.68 -8.02 -10.17
CA VAL A 117 -15.71 -8.15 -11.18
C VAL A 117 -16.35 -9.52 -11.01
N LYS A 118 -17.67 -9.51 -10.77
CA LYS A 118 -18.50 -10.70 -10.77
C LYS A 118 -19.31 -10.78 -12.04
N LYS A 119 -19.29 -11.93 -12.68
CA LYS A 119 -20.17 -12.24 -13.80
C LYS A 119 -21.40 -12.96 -13.27
N ILE A 120 -22.56 -12.30 -13.39
CA ILE A 120 -23.86 -12.90 -13.08
C ILE A 120 -24.61 -12.94 -14.42
N ASP A 121 -24.86 -14.15 -14.92
CA ASP A 121 -25.33 -14.40 -16.28
C ASP A 121 -24.38 -13.77 -17.34
N GLU A 122 -24.85 -12.74 -18.05
CA GLU A 122 -24.08 -12.00 -19.05
C GLU A 122 -23.71 -10.57 -18.58
N VAL A 123 -23.94 -10.26 -17.31
CA VAL A 123 -23.72 -8.92 -16.74
C VAL A 123 -22.52 -8.92 -15.80
N ASN A 124 -21.64 -7.95 -15.97
CA ASN A 124 -20.51 -7.71 -15.08
C ASN A 124 -20.91 -6.73 -13.95
N MET A 125 -20.87 -7.19 -12.71
CA MET A 125 -21.07 -6.38 -11.51
C MET A 125 -19.71 -6.04 -10.89
N LEU A 126 -19.46 -4.74 -10.73
CA LEU A 126 -18.22 -4.23 -10.15
C LEU A 126 -18.40 -3.94 -8.67
N SER A 127 -17.43 -4.36 -7.86
CA SER A 127 -17.34 -3.92 -6.45
C SER A 127 -16.87 -2.46 -6.35
N LYS A 128 -17.01 -1.89 -5.15
CA LYS A 128 -16.23 -0.69 -4.78
C LYS A 128 -14.72 -0.96 -4.89
N HIS A 129 -13.94 0.11 -5.01
CA HIS A 129 -12.48 0.01 -4.94
C HIS A 129 -12.04 -0.29 -3.50
N MET A 130 -11.10 -1.22 -3.35
CA MET A 130 -10.58 -1.71 -2.07
C MET A 130 -9.07 -1.90 -2.17
N THR A 131 -8.42 -2.14 -1.04
CA THR A 131 -7.01 -2.50 -0.99
C THR A 131 -6.88 -4.00 -0.83
N PHE A 132 -6.05 -4.63 -1.68
CA PHE A 132 -5.75 -6.05 -1.64
C PHE A 132 -4.28 -6.25 -1.36
N ALA A 133 -3.94 -7.34 -0.68
CA ALA A 133 -2.56 -7.70 -0.43
C ALA A 133 -2.30 -9.19 -0.63
N SER A 134 -1.05 -9.49 -0.94
CA SER A 134 -0.51 -10.84 -1.05
C SER A 134 0.68 -10.96 -0.12
N LYS A 135 0.71 -12.05 0.65
CA LYS A 135 1.80 -12.42 1.57
C LYS A 135 2.69 -13.55 1.03
N ASN A 136 2.39 -14.04 -0.18
CA ASN A 136 3.01 -15.23 -0.76
C ASN A 136 3.57 -14.95 -2.18
N GLY A 137 4.00 -13.71 -2.40
CA GLY A 137 4.63 -13.31 -3.66
C GLY A 137 3.67 -13.24 -4.84
N GLY A 138 2.42 -12.86 -4.60
CA GLY A 138 1.40 -12.66 -5.63
C GLY A 138 0.61 -13.91 -6.02
N LYS A 139 0.90 -15.08 -5.42
CA LYS A 139 0.22 -16.36 -5.74
C LYS A 139 -1.27 -16.32 -5.39
N SER A 140 -1.61 -15.75 -4.25
CA SER A 140 -2.98 -15.43 -3.88
C SER A 140 -3.09 -14.07 -3.21
N TRP A 141 -4.28 -13.49 -3.29
CA TRP A 141 -4.62 -12.15 -2.86
C TRP A 141 -5.81 -12.19 -1.94
N GLN A 142 -5.77 -11.38 -0.88
CA GLN A 142 -6.87 -11.21 0.06
C GLN A 142 -7.24 -9.74 0.18
N LYS A 143 -8.50 -9.44 0.53
CA LYS A 143 -8.91 -8.09 0.90
C LYS A 143 -8.12 -7.66 2.14
N LEU A 144 -7.41 -6.54 2.04
CA LEU A 144 -6.66 -5.96 3.16
C LEU A 144 -7.47 -4.86 3.85
N LEU A 145 -8.08 -3.96 3.06
CA LEU A 145 -8.93 -2.87 3.56
C LEU A 145 -10.12 -2.64 2.64
N ASP A 146 -11.24 -2.26 3.24
CA ASP A 146 -12.53 -1.99 2.58
C ASP A 146 -12.57 -0.70 1.73
N PHE A 147 -11.44 -0.01 1.62
CA PHE A 147 -11.29 1.26 0.90
C PHE A 147 -9.92 1.33 0.21
N PRO A 148 -9.75 2.21 -0.80
CA PRO A 148 -8.45 2.47 -1.42
C PRO A 148 -7.50 3.14 -0.43
N ALA A 149 -6.34 2.54 -0.17
CA ALA A 149 -5.39 3.04 0.82
C ALA A 149 -3.98 3.24 0.24
N LYS A 150 -3.25 4.20 0.81
CA LYS A 150 -1.78 4.23 0.76
C LYS A 150 -1.24 3.55 2.00
N LEU A 151 -0.14 2.82 1.85
CA LEU A 151 0.44 2.01 2.91
C LEU A 151 1.91 2.36 3.19
N ALA A 152 2.34 2.09 4.42
CA ALA A 152 3.75 1.89 4.76
C ALA A 152 3.86 0.61 5.59
N VAL A 153 4.90 -0.18 5.31
CA VAL A 153 5.17 -1.45 5.99
C VAL A 153 6.52 -1.32 6.69
N GLY A 154 6.61 -1.83 7.91
CA GLY A 154 7.82 -1.80 8.73
C GLY A 154 7.78 -2.91 9.78
N GLY A 155 8.80 -2.94 10.63
CA GLY A 155 8.94 -3.98 11.66
C GLY A 155 9.05 -5.38 11.06
N SER A 156 9.75 -5.53 9.93
CA SER A 156 9.85 -6.82 9.21
C SER A 156 8.48 -7.42 8.82
N CYS A 157 7.62 -6.60 8.20
CA CYS A 157 6.22 -6.88 7.86
C CYS A 157 5.22 -6.91 9.03
N GLU A 158 5.63 -6.82 10.29
CA GLU A 158 4.70 -6.92 11.41
C GLU A 158 3.74 -5.72 11.48
N VAL A 159 4.26 -4.51 11.18
CA VAL A 159 3.50 -3.27 11.31
C VAL A 159 3.12 -2.73 9.94
N ILE A 160 1.83 -2.50 9.74
CA ILE A 160 1.27 -1.86 8.55
C ILE A 160 0.55 -0.59 8.97
N LEU A 161 0.91 0.54 8.35
CA LEU A 161 0.18 1.79 8.45
C LEU A 161 -0.59 2.05 7.16
N ALA A 162 -1.79 2.60 7.26
CA ALA A 162 -2.66 2.88 6.13
C ALA A 162 -3.47 4.16 6.30
N PHE A 163 -3.69 4.88 5.20
CA PHE A 163 -4.71 5.95 5.16
C PHE A 163 -5.38 6.00 3.78
N PRO A 164 -6.59 6.57 3.66
CA PRO A 164 -7.31 6.61 2.39
C PRO A 164 -6.55 7.34 1.26
N ASP A 165 -6.46 6.72 0.07
CA ASP A 165 -5.66 7.19 -1.06
C ASP A 165 -6.26 8.40 -1.81
N THR A 166 -7.60 8.48 -1.86
CA THR A 166 -8.33 9.51 -2.62
C THR A 166 -8.69 10.73 -1.74
N ARG A 167 -9.52 11.67 -2.25
CA ARG A 167 -9.97 12.86 -1.52
C ARG A 167 -10.73 12.46 -0.25
N HIS A 168 -10.00 12.32 0.85
CA HIS A 168 -10.54 12.05 2.16
C HIS A 168 -10.75 13.36 2.94
N PRO A 169 -11.72 13.38 3.87
CA PRO A 169 -11.94 14.54 4.73
C PRO A 169 -10.67 14.86 5.52
N ASN A 170 -10.57 16.11 5.94
CA ASN A 170 -9.59 16.45 6.98
C ASN A 170 -9.97 15.65 8.24
N SER A 171 -8.97 15.20 9.01
CA SER A 171 -9.16 14.35 10.19
C SER A 171 -9.59 12.91 9.91
N ALA A 172 -9.38 12.37 8.69
CA ALA A 172 -9.49 10.93 8.49
C ALA A 172 -8.51 10.19 9.43
N PRO A 173 -8.90 9.05 10.04
CA PRO A 173 -7.99 8.27 10.87
C PRO A 173 -6.80 7.75 10.07
N LEU A 174 -5.67 7.63 10.75
CA LEU A 174 -4.61 6.72 10.32
C LEU A 174 -4.96 5.34 10.84
N PHE A 175 -4.96 4.34 9.98
CA PHE A 175 -5.18 2.95 10.37
C PHE A 175 -3.84 2.27 10.59
N TYR A 176 -3.75 1.39 11.59
CA TYR A 176 -2.57 0.58 11.82
C TYR A 176 -2.93 -0.86 12.15
N SER A 177 -2.03 -1.77 11.79
CA SER A 177 -2.07 -3.18 12.16
C SER A 177 -0.69 -3.60 12.66
N ILE A 178 -0.66 -4.45 13.68
CA ILE A 178 0.54 -5.05 14.26
C ILE A 178 0.56 -6.58 14.12
N ASP A 179 -0.36 -7.13 13.31
CA ASP A 179 -0.53 -8.56 13.04
C ASP A 179 -0.59 -8.83 11.52
N GLN A 180 0.21 -8.07 10.76
CA GLN A 180 0.32 -8.20 9.31
C GLN A 180 -1.02 -7.96 8.57
N GLY A 181 -1.87 -7.09 9.08
CA GLY A 181 -3.13 -6.68 8.45
C GLY A 181 -4.32 -7.58 8.75
N THR A 182 -4.23 -8.47 9.74
CA THR A 182 -5.35 -9.32 10.17
C THR A 182 -6.36 -8.53 10.99
N THR A 183 -5.90 -7.66 11.90
CA THR A 183 -6.74 -6.72 12.63
C THR A 183 -6.23 -5.30 12.45
N TRP A 184 -7.15 -4.34 12.56
CA TRP A 184 -6.88 -2.92 12.32
C TRP A 184 -7.39 -2.08 13.48
N SER A 185 -6.59 -1.08 13.83
CA SER A 185 -6.90 -0.06 14.83
C SER A 185 -6.81 1.33 14.22
N GLU A 186 -7.52 2.29 14.79
CA GLU A 186 -7.58 3.67 14.32
C GLU A 186 -6.81 4.62 15.25
N LEU A 187 -6.03 5.52 14.63
CA LEU A 187 -5.33 6.60 15.30
C LEU A 187 -5.80 7.94 14.74
N MET A 188 -6.44 8.72 15.61
CA MET A 188 -6.90 10.07 15.28
C MET A 188 -5.80 11.10 15.60
N LEU A 189 -5.52 11.99 14.65
CA LEU A 189 -4.69 13.16 14.92
C LEU A 189 -5.47 14.14 15.79
N GLN A 190 -4.83 14.74 16.79
CA GLN A 190 -5.51 15.75 17.64
C GLN A 190 -5.87 17.01 16.86
N GLU A 191 -5.07 17.39 15.86
CA GLU A 191 -5.33 18.52 14.99
C GLU A 191 -5.96 18.04 13.68
N SER A 192 -6.86 18.87 13.14
CA SER A 192 -7.42 18.63 11.80
C SER A 192 -6.30 18.67 10.77
N ALA A 193 -6.04 17.53 10.13
CA ALA A 193 -5.02 17.42 9.11
C ALA A 193 -5.44 16.38 8.06
N ARG A 194 -4.93 16.56 6.84
CA ARG A 194 -5.08 15.60 5.74
C ARG A 194 -3.77 14.82 5.59
N HIS A 195 -3.85 13.50 5.63
CA HIS A 195 -2.70 12.64 5.39
C HIS A 195 -2.19 12.84 3.96
N TYR A 196 -0.88 13.03 3.82
CA TYR A 196 -0.26 13.18 2.51
C TYR A 196 0.63 11.99 2.18
N ARG A 197 1.48 11.60 3.12
CA ARG A 197 2.45 10.52 2.93
C ARG A 197 2.80 9.87 4.28
N ILE A 198 2.99 8.55 4.26
CA ILE A 198 3.59 7.77 5.33
C ILE A 198 4.71 6.92 4.75
N PHE A 199 5.74 6.62 5.54
CA PHE A 199 6.88 5.81 5.12
C PHE A 199 7.59 5.21 6.33
N ALA A 200 8.16 4.01 6.18
CA ALA A 200 9.07 3.45 7.17
C ALA A 200 10.39 4.24 7.20
N THR A 201 10.99 4.41 8.37
CA THR A 201 12.25 5.14 8.49
C THR A 201 13.45 4.35 8.00
N SER A 202 13.36 3.02 7.96
CA SER A 202 14.38 2.18 7.34
C SER A 202 13.98 1.83 5.90
N THR A 203 14.99 1.63 5.04
CA THR A 203 14.79 1.27 3.63
C THR A 203 14.62 -0.23 3.41
N ASP A 204 14.97 -1.04 4.42
CA ASP A 204 14.86 -2.50 4.45
C ASP A 204 13.62 -2.98 5.20
N ASP A 205 12.70 -2.07 5.51
CA ASP A 205 11.45 -2.30 6.25
C ASP A 205 11.63 -2.98 7.64
N SER A 206 12.86 -3.04 8.19
CA SER A 206 13.16 -3.64 9.50
C SER A 206 12.70 -2.80 10.69
N SER A 207 12.59 -1.48 10.52
CA SER A 207 12.23 -0.53 11.58
C SER A 207 10.72 -0.50 11.82
N SER A 208 10.32 -0.54 13.08
CA SER A 208 8.93 -0.26 13.51
C SER A 208 8.67 1.24 13.73
N VAL A 209 9.57 2.10 13.25
CA VAL A 209 9.44 3.56 13.30
C VAL A 209 9.07 4.09 11.92
N PHE A 210 8.10 5.00 11.89
CA PHE A 210 7.54 5.57 10.67
C PHE A 210 7.55 7.09 10.73
N GLY A 211 7.70 7.71 9.56
CA GLY A 211 7.49 9.12 9.33
C GLY A 211 6.17 9.37 8.60
N GLY A 212 5.47 10.44 8.97
CA GLY A 212 4.20 10.84 8.34
C GLY A 212 4.15 12.34 8.06
N PHE A 213 3.77 12.73 6.85
CA PHE A 213 3.47 14.11 6.49
C PHE A 213 1.96 14.31 6.40
N CYS A 214 1.46 15.33 7.07
CA CYS A 214 0.05 15.74 6.99
C CYS A 214 -0.05 17.24 6.69
N TYR A 215 -1.02 17.64 5.87
CA TYR A 215 -1.32 19.04 5.61
C TYR A 215 -2.40 19.55 6.54
N SER A 216 -2.15 20.69 7.19
CA SER A 216 -3.21 21.40 7.91
C SER A 216 -4.11 22.14 6.91
N PRO A 217 -5.44 22.05 7.04
CA PRO A 217 -6.34 22.89 6.25
C PRO A 217 -6.38 24.33 6.77
N GLU A 218 -5.98 24.57 8.02
CA GLU A 218 -6.05 25.87 8.68
C GLU A 218 -4.76 26.68 8.49
N ARG A 219 -3.62 26.02 8.26
CA ARG A 219 -2.31 26.65 8.21
C ARG A 219 -1.52 26.19 6.98
N PRO A 220 -0.73 27.07 6.33
CA PRO A 220 -0.03 26.77 5.08
C PRO A 220 1.26 25.95 5.31
N PHE A 221 1.26 25.02 6.27
CA PHE A 221 2.40 24.17 6.59
C PHE A 221 2.01 22.69 6.66
N ALA A 222 3.01 21.84 6.47
CA ALA A 222 2.91 20.41 6.65
C ALA A 222 3.45 20.04 8.03
N ASN A 223 2.70 19.25 8.79
CA ASN A 223 3.17 18.64 10.03
C ASN A 223 3.90 17.35 9.68
N PHE A 224 5.06 17.14 10.31
CA PHE A 224 5.78 15.87 10.28
C PHE A 224 5.60 15.15 11.62
N TYR A 225 5.16 13.90 11.55
CA TYR A 225 4.95 13.03 12.71
C TYR A 225 5.92 11.87 12.65
N ILE A 226 6.42 11.47 13.83
CA ILE A 226 7.13 10.21 14.02
C ILE A 226 6.22 9.30 14.83
N LEU A 227 5.99 8.09 14.31
CA LEU A 227 5.22 7.03 14.95
C LEU A 227 6.18 5.90 15.29
N ASP A 228 6.27 5.52 16.56
CA ASP A 228 7.20 4.51 17.05
C ASP A 228 6.44 3.30 17.61
N PHE A 229 6.50 2.18 16.88
CA PHE A 229 5.88 0.90 17.25
C PHE A 229 6.90 -0.08 17.86
N SER A 230 8.08 0.38 18.26
CA SER A 230 9.13 -0.51 18.80
C SER A 230 8.74 -1.19 20.12
N GLU A 231 7.83 -0.58 20.89
CA GLU A 231 7.36 -1.11 22.18
C GLU A 231 6.02 -1.88 22.07
N SER A 232 5.24 -1.67 21.01
CA SER A 232 3.92 -2.29 20.82
C SER A 232 3.97 -3.72 20.27
N ALA A 233 5.11 -4.17 19.77
CA ALA A 233 5.34 -5.60 19.45
C ALA A 233 5.32 -6.52 20.70
N GLN A 234 5.18 -5.96 21.91
CA GLN A 234 5.17 -6.71 23.18
C GLN A 234 3.88 -6.57 24.00
N GLN A 235 2.85 -5.86 23.51
CA GLN A 235 1.67 -5.52 24.30
C GLN A 235 0.36 -6.02 23.66
N GLU A 236 -0.42 -6.80 24.43
CA GLU A 236 -1.74 -7.34 24.03
C GLU A 236 -2.91 -6.33 24.20
N GLU A 237 -2.66 -5.09 24.65
CA GLU A 237 -3.70 -4.08 24.86
C GLU A 237 -3.64 -2.92 23.84
N PRO A 238 -4.79 -2.31 23.46
CA PRO A 238 -4.84 -1.21 22.50
C PRO A 238 -4.01 -0.01 22.96
N LEU A 239 -3.28 0.61 22.02
CA LEU A 239 -2.54 1.85 22.28
C LEU A 239 -3.52 2.97 22.74
N ASP A 240 -3.27 3.55 23.91
CA ASP A 240 -4.06 4.65 24.46
C ASP A 240 -3.98 5.90 23.55
N HIS A 241 -5.14 6.42 23.13
CA HIS A 241 -5.29 7.52 22.17
C HIS A 241 -4.62 8.84 22.58
N HIS A 242 -4.20 8.97 23.85
CA HIS A 242 -3.57 10.18 24.38
C HIS A 242 -2.05 10.10 24.53
N SER A 243 -1.43 8.95 24.32
CA SER A 243 0.00 8.76 24.56
C SER A 243 0.72 8.28 23.30
N ASN A 244 1.79 9.01 22.94
CA ASN A 244 2.91 8.55 22.10
C ASN A 244 2.98 9.00 20.63
N TYR A 245 2.62 10.26 20.31
CA TYR A 245 3.32 10.93 19.22
C TYR A 245 4.04 12.18 19.72
N LEU A 246 5.31 12.30 19.34
CA LEU A 246 6.11 13.48 19.61
C LEU A 246 5.76 14.53 18.56
N MET A 247 5.18 15.65 18.99
CA MET A 247 5.05 16.82 18.12
C MET A 247 6.46 17.40 17.89
N GLY A 248 6.90 17.41 16.63
CA GLY A 248 8.20 17.95 16.23
C GLY A 248 8.27 19.48 16.29
N ALA A 249 9.48 20.03 16.19
CA ALA A 249 9.72 21.47 16.19
C ALA A 249 9.22 22.13 14.89
N GLU A 250 8.72 23.37 14.99
CA GLU A 250 8.37 24.20 13.83
C GLU A 250 9.66 24.71 13.16
N VAL A 251 9.88 24.33 11.90
CA VAL A 251 11.02 24.81 11.11
C VAL A 251 10.82 26.30 10.81
N GLY A 252 11.53 27.17 11.53
CA GLY A 252 11.50 28.63 11.32
C GLY A 252 11.24 29.46 12.59
N HIS A 253 10.78 28.84 13.67
CA HIS A 253 10.68 29.47 14.99
C HIS A 253 11.64 28.80 15.98
N GLN A 254 12.54 29.58 16.61
CA GLN A 254 13.39 29.13 17.72
C GLN A 254 12.56 28.89 19.01
N GLY A 255 11.61 27.97 18.96
CA GLY A 255 10.83 27.53 20.12
C GLY A 255 11.28 26.13 20.55
N SER A 256 12.08 26.03 21.60
CA SER A 256 12.39 24.75 22.22
C SER A 256 11.19 24.28 23.03
N LEU A 257 10.51 23.22 22.58
CA LEU A 257 9.56 22.48 23.42
C LEU A 257 10.23 21.23 23.97
N GLN A 258 10.35 21.19 25.28
CA GLN A 258 10.91 20.09 26.04
C GLN A 258 9.78 19.37 26.79
N ARG A 259 9.55 18.09 26.51
CA ARG A 259 9.19 17.14 27.58
C ARG A 259 9.65 15.72 27.28
N ARG A 260 9.92 15.04 28.39
CA ARG A 260 10.81 13.89 28.57
C ARG A 260 10.35 12.64 27.83
N LEU A 261 11.21 12.15 26.94
CA LEU A 261 11.33 10.71 26.68
C LEU A 261 11.57 9.99 28.02
N ALA A 262 10.88 8.87 28.26
CA ALA A 262 11.18 7.99 29.39
C ALA A 262 12.62 7.45 29.31
N ARG A 263 13.22 7.38 28.11
CA ARG A 263 14.67 7.15 27.89
C ARG A 263 15.15 7.82 26.60
N PRO A 264 16.30 8.51 26.59
CA PRO A 264 16.82 9.12 25.38
C PRO A 264 17.32 8.03 24.42
N HIS A 265 16.58 7.77 23.33
CA HIS A 265 17.10 6.99 22.21
C HIS A 265 17.96 7.88 21.31
N GLY A 266 19.24 7.51 21.17
CA GLY A 266 20.25 8.28 20.43
C GLY A 266 19.91 8.50 18.95
N PHE A 267 19.07 7.64 18.38
CA PHE A 267 18.62 7.72 16.99
C PHE A 267 17.68 8.90 16.73
N ILE A 268 16.72 9.17 17.63
CA ILE A 268 15.80 10.32 17.51
C ILE A 268 16.57 11.63 17.59
N ASN A 269 17.54 11.71 18.51
CA ASN A 269 18.44 12.87 18.61
C ASN A 269 19.33 13.05 17.37
N TRP A 270 19.72 11.96 16.71
CA TRP A 270 20.47 12.01 15.47
C TRP A 270 19.60 12.45 14.28
N LEU A 271 18.38 11.91 14.12
CA LEU A 271 17.45 12.32 13.08
C LEU A 271 17.08 13.80 13.15
N VAL A 272 16.79 14.32 14.35
CA VAL A 272 16.53 15.76 14.56
C VAL A 272 17.74 16.60 14.18
N LYS A 273 18.97 16.13 14.47
CA LYS A 273 20.20 16.84 14.08
C LYS A 273 20.45 16.79 12.58
N SER A 274 20.24 15.65 11.93
CA SER A 274 20.42 15.49 10.48
C SER A 274 19.40 16.31 9.67
N PHE A 275 18.14 16.36 10.12
CA PHE A 275 17.13 17.23 9.50
C PHE A 275 17.47 18.71 9.63
N ASN A 276 17.97 19.15 10.78
CA ASN A 276 18.39 20.54 10.98
C ASN A 276 19.61 20.93 10.13
N GLN A 277 20.52 19.99 9.82
CA GLN A 277 21.66 20.26 8.93
C GLN A 277 21.25 20.35 7.45
N MET A 278 20.23 19.61 7.02
CA MET A 278 19.78 19.60 5.63
C MET A 278 18.96 20.84 5.23
N LEU A 279 18.40 21.56 6.22
CA LEU A 279 17.56 22.75 6.01
C LEU A 279 18.30 24.09 6.19
N LEU A 280 19.53 24.06 6.71
CA LEU A 280 20.37 25.25 6.97
C LEU A 280 21.68 25.27 6.15
N GLY A 281 21.79 24.42 5.13
CA GLY A 281 22.91 24.36 4.18
C GLY A 281 22.51 24.81 2.79
#